data_AF-A0A1I5Z8Y2-F1
#
_entry.id   AF-A0A1I5Z8Y2-F1
#
_cell.length_a   1.000
_cell.length_b   1.000
_cell.length_c   1.000
_cell.angle_alpha   90.00
_cell.angle_beta   90.00
_cell.angle_gamma   90.00
#
_symmetry.space_group_name_H-M   'P 1'
#
loop_
_entity.id
_entity.type
_entity.pdbx_description
1 polymer ?
#
loop_
_entity_poly.entity_id
_entity_poly.type
_entity_poly.pdbx_seq_one_letter_code
_entity_poly.pdbx_strand_id
1 'polypeptide(L)'
;MTKMLLLAGWLLSLSTTICASGPSQTAAPAVLTVKAARAQGAGSTVTVRAVVLNGAEMGNIRYIQDAEAGLALYAQPTKLPGYGELRAGDSIQVTGQLKAYNGLLEMDPITSLQKLATGQRLHAVQVPVEQATAAFAEENESRLLEIKGVSHLANTAGNPATRLAANANYLLDGQPGALLRVGAASTGPNGLVDTTPPTGETFDVRGVMSQFAPGGSGGYQLLPRLATDLVTGNGSPRLTEEPVAADITPTGFTISYSTLNPGDTRIRYGLNPKELKEIKTDAALTTRHSLTLTGLLSGTTYYVEVSSRNAAGTDTAAPVPVSTSGARANAKN
;
A
#
# COMPACT_ATOMS: atom_id res chain seq x y z
N MET A 1 -43.35 6.33 94.71
CA MET A 1 -41.91 6.16 94.97
C MET A 1 -41.48 4.85 94.31
N THR A 2 -41.48 4.74 92.98
CA THR A 2 -40.54 5.31 91.98
C THR A 2 -39.15 4.66 92.05
N LYS A 3 -38.92 3.61 91.23
CA LYS A 3 -38.01 3.68 90.08
C LYS A 3 -37.99 2.35 89.30
N MET A 4 -38.56 2.40 88.10
CA MET A 4 -38.35 1.49 86.97
C MET A 4 -36.86 1.50 86.57
N LEU A 5 -36.30 0.31 86.32
CA LEU A 5 -35.00 0.14 85.64
C LEU A 5 -35.27 -0.45 84.25
N LEU A 6 -35.06 0.36 83.21
CA LEU A 6 -35.02 -0.11 81.82
C LEU A 6 -33.61 -0.66 81.53
N LEU A 7 -33.51 -1.90 81.03
CA LEU A 7 -32.34 -2.36 80.27
C LEU A 7 -32.70 -2.35 78.78
N ALA A 8 -32.03 -1.46 78.03
CA ALA A 8 -32.14 -1.37 76.58
C ALA A 8 -31.26 -2.44 75.92
N GLY A 9 -31.88 -3.29 75.10
CA GLY A 9 -31.17 -4.21 74.20
C GLY A 9 -30.58 -3.47 73.01
N TRP A 10 -29.30 -3.68 72.74
CA TRP A 10 -28.64 -3.23 71.51
C TRP A 10 -28.88 -4.26 70.40
N LEU A 11 -29.74 -3.93 69.43
CA LEU A 11 -29.79 -4.59 68.13
C LEU A 11 -28.83 -3.85 67.18
N LEU A 12 -27.68 -4.46 66.87
CA LEU A 12 -26.86 -4.05 65.74
C LEU A 12 -27.57 -4.47 64.45
N SER A 13 -28.15 -3.53 63.74
CA SER A 13 -28.59 -3.73 62.35
C SER A 13 -27.37 -3.64 61.43
N LEU A 14 -26.90 -4.78 60.91
CA LEU A 14 -26.03 -4.79 59.74
C LEU A 14 -26.83 -4.32 58.53
N SER A 15 -26.68 -3.05 58.15
CA SER A 15 -27.14 -2.56 56.86
C SER A 15 -26.19 -3.09 55.77
N THR A 16 -26.55 -4.21 55.15
CA THR A 16 -25.94 -4.65 53.89
C THR A 16 -26.36 -3.68 52.79
N THR A 17 -25.51 -2.71 52.51
CA THR A 17 -25.62 -1.91 51.28
C THR A 17 -25.37 -2.84 50.10
N ILE A 18 -26.46 -3.26 49.44
CA ILE A 18 -26.37 -3.85 48.10
C ILE A 18 -25.93 -2.72 47.18
N CYS A 19 -24.64 -2.71 46.81
CA CYS A 19 -24.18 -1.91 45.69
C CYS A 19 -24.91 -2.44 44.45
N ALA A 20 -25.89 -1.69 43.97
CA ALA A 20 -26.49 -1.93 42.67
C ALA A 20 -25.37 -1.89 41.63
N SER A 21 -25.11 -3.03 40.97
CA SER A 21 -24.30 -3.07 39.77
C SER A 21 -24.94 -2.12 38.75
N GLY A 22 -24.24 -1.03 38.42
CA GLY A 22 -24.66 -0.13 37.35
C GLY A 22 -24.91 -0.91 36.05
N PRO A 23 -25.67 -0.35 35.09
CA PRO A 23 -25.90 -1.01 33.82
C PRO A 23 -24.55 -1.39 33.22
N SER A 24 -24.38 -2.67 32.92
CA SER A 24 -23.21 -3.19 32.21
C SER A 24 -23.14 -2.44 30.87
N GLN A 25 -22.28 -1.42 30.79
CA GLN A 25 -21.93 -0.82 29.52
C GLN A 25 -21.24 -1.93 28.74
N THR A 26 -21.96 -2.54 27.81
CA THR A 26 -21.37 -3.37 26.76
C THR A 26 -20.29 -2.52 26.10
N ALA A 27 -19.03 -2.82 26.42
CA ALA A 27 -17.90 -2.14 25.82
C ALA A 27 -18.03 -2.22 24.29
N ALA A 28 -17.84 -1.08 23.61
CA ALA A 28 -17.81 -1.08 22.15
C ALA A 28 -16.81 -2.15 21.67
N PRO A 29 -17.14 -2.94 20.64
CA PRO A 29 -16.24 -3.99 20.16
C PRO A 29 -14.88 -3.37 19.80
N ALA A 30 -13.81 -3.99 20.28
CA ALA A 30 -12.45 -3.50 20.04
C ALA A 30 -12.16 -3.44 18.53
N VAL A 31 -11.56 -2.34 18.08
CA VAL A 31 -11.06 -2.20 16.72
C VAL A 31 -9.69 -2.85 16.65
N LEU A 32 -9.56 -3.90 15.84
CA LEU A 32 -8.32 -4.67 15.66
C LEU A 32 -7.51 -4.13 14.48
N THR A 33 -6.20 -4.38 14.49
CA THR A 33 -5.41 -4.36 13.24
C THR A 33 -5.93 -5.46 12.33
N VAL A 34 -5.77 -5.31 11.02
CA VAL A 34 -6.18 -6.31 10.04
C VAL A 34 -5.46 -7.63 10.32
N LYS A 35 -4.18 -7.60 10.67
CA LYS A 35 -3.41 -8.80 11.05
C LYS A 35 -4.00 -9.51 12.26
N ALA A 36 -4.32 -8.77 13.32
CA ALA A 36 -4.93 -9.35 14.53
C ALA A 36 -6.35 -9.88 14.27
N ALA A 37 -7.12 -9.23 13.40
CA ALA A 37 -8.42 -9.72 12.96
C ALA A 37 -8.31 -11.04 12.20
N ARG A 38 -7.39 -11.14 11.20
CA ARG A 38 -7.13 -12.38 10.47
C ARG A 38 -6.79 -13.55 11.41
N ALA A 39 -6.02 -13.29 12.45
CA ALA A 39 -5.63 -14.31 13.44
C ALA A 39 -6.81 -14.86 14.26
N GLN A 40 -7.97 -14.21 14.28
CA GLN A 40 -9.20 -14.76 14.89
C GLN A 40 -9.83 -15.90 14.08
N GLY A 41 -9.43 -16.07 12.82
CA GLY A 41 -9.89 -17.15 11.94
C GLY A 41 -11.34 -17.01 11.46
N ALA A 42 -11.73 -17.90 10.56
CA ALA A 42 -13.10 -17.96 10.01
C ALA A 42 -14.14 -18.25 11.12
N GLY A 43 -15.32 -17.66 10.98
CA GLY A 43 -16.42 -17.73 11.94
C GLY A 43 -16.42 -16.58 12.97
N SER A 44 -15.28 -15.93 13.18
CA SER A 44 -15.13 -14.83 14.14
C SER A 44 -15.71 -13.52 13.61
N THR A 45 -16.41 -12.78 14.47
CA THR A 45 -16.84 -11.40 14.18
C THR A 45 -15.77 -10.43 14.61
N VAL A 46 -15.29 -9.59 13.68
CA VAL A 46 -14.20 -8.65 13.91
C VAL A 46 -14.60 -7.24 13.46
N THR A 47 -14.01 -6.24 14.11
CA THR A 47 -14.09 -4.83 13.68
C THR A 47 -12.69 -4.34 13.33
N VAL A 48 -12.50 -3.76 12.15
CA VAL A 48 -11.20 -3.22 11.70
C VAL A 48 -11.35 -1.81 11.14
N ARG A 49 -10.23 -1.07 11.14
CA ARG A 49 -10.10 0.21 10.43
C ARG A 49 -8.96 0.14 9.43
N ALA A 50 -9.24 0.45 8.18
CA ALA A 50 -8.30 0.23 7.07
C ALA A 50 -8.61 1.14 5.88
N VAL A 51 -7.71 1.15 4.89
CA VAL A 51 -7.87 1.89 3.63
C VAL A 51 -8.34 0.94 2.53
N VAL A 52 -9.38 1.34 1.81
CA VAL A 52 -9.94 0.63 0.66
C VAL A 52 -8.98 0.71 -0.52
N LEU A 53 -8.76 -0.41 -1.20
CA LEU A 53 -7.82 -0.54 -2.31
C LEU A 53 -8.49 -0.45 -3.68
N ASN A 54 -9.79 -0.68 -3.80
CA ASN A 54 -10.49 -0.70 -5.08
C ASN A 54 -11.94 -0.23 -4.94
N GLY A 55 -12.55 0.13 -6.07
CA GLY A 55 -13.97 0.41 -6.20
C GLY A 55 -14.72 -0.66 -7.00
N ALA A 56 -15.77 -0.21 -7.70
CA ALA A 56 -16.68 -1.03 -8.49
C ALA A 56 -16.02 -1.69 -9.71
N GLU A 57 -14.84 -1.24 -10.13
CA GLU A 57 -14.04 -1.85 -11.19
C GLU A 57 -13.60 -3.30 -10.86
N MET A 58 -13.78 -3.76 -9.63
CA MET A 58 -13.61 -5.17 -9.23
C MET A 58 -14.93 -5.86 -8.85
N GLY A 59 -16.09 -5.30 -9.20
CA GLY A 59 -17.40 -5.88 -8.92
C GLY A 59 -17.80 -5.74 -7.44
N ASN A 60 -18.21 -6.84 -6.81
CA ASN A 60 -18.78 -6.85 -5.45
C ASN A 60 -17.72 -6.96 -4.33
N ILE A 61 -16.46 -7.22 -4.66
CA ILE A 61 -15.40 -7.32 -3.67
C ILE A 61 -14.74 -5.96 -3.43
N ARG A 62 -14.38 -5.68 -2.18
CA ARG A 62 -13.50 -4.57 -1.80
C ARG A 62 -12.36 -5.14 -0.98
N TYR A 63 -11.14 -4.82 -1.35
CA TYR A 63 -9.99 -5.11 -0.53
C TYR A 63 -9.69 -3.91 0.35
N ILE A 64 -9.33 -4.17 1.58
CA ILE A 64 -8.85 -3.17 2.52
C ILE A 64 -7.47 -3.59 3.03
N GLN A 65 -6.64 -2.62 3.39
CA GLN A 65 -5.38 -2.89 4.05
C GLN A 65 -5.07 -1.84 5.13
N ASP A 66 -4.33 -2.26 6.14
CA ASP A 66 -3.59 -1.37 7.02
C ASP A 66 -2.07 -1.47 6.72
N ALA A 67 -1.23 -1.07 7.67
CA ALA A 67 0.22 -1.13 7.50
C ALA A 67 0.78 -2.58 7.51
N GLU A 68 0.04 -3.53 8.07
CA GLU A 68 0.52 -4.87 8.38
C GLU A 68 -0.10 -5.97 7.50
N ALA A 69 -1.38 -5.86 7.13
CA ALA A 69 -2.08 -6.90 6.38
C ALA A 69 -3.26 -6.37 5.55
N GLY A 70 -3.75 -7.23 4.64
CA GLY A 70 -4.95 -6.99 3.84
C GLY A 70 -6.12 -7.90 4.26
N LEU A 71 -7.34 -7.49 3.93
CA LEU A 71 -8.54 -8.30 4.07
C LEU A 71 -9.53 -8.01 2.93
N ALA A 72 -10.13 -9.06 2.39
CA ALA A 72 -11.23 -8.93 1.44
C ALA A 72 -12.56 -8.70 2.17
N LEU A 73 -13.41 -7.85 1.59
CA LEU A 73 -14.78 -7.60 1.99
C LEU A 73 -15.68 -8.02 0.84
N TYR A 74 -16.73 -8.77 1.12
CA TYR A 74 -17.69 -9.18 0.11
C TYR A 74 -19.10 -8.78 0.52
N ALA A 75 -19.78 -8.00 -0.32
CA ALA A 75 -21.17 -7.64 -0.13
C ALA A 75 -21.85 -7.29 -1.46
N GLN A 76 -23.16 -7.50 -1.54
CA GLN A 76 -23.96 -6.91 -2.61
C GLN A 76 -24.21 -5.44 -2.25
N PRO A 77 -23.93 -4.46 -3.15
CA PRO A 77 -24.16 -3.04 -2.85
C PRO A 77 -25.60 -2.71 -2.44
N THR A 78 -26.57 -3.47 -2.94
CA THR A 78 -27.99 -3.34 -2.58
C THR A 78 -28.32 -3.78 -1.16
N LYS A 79 -27.44 -4.55 -0.52
CA LYS A 79 -27.62 -5.09 0.84
C LYS A 79 -26.84 -4.34 1.91
N LEU A 80 -25.88 -3.48 1.52
CA LEU A 80 -25.05 -2.71 2.43
C LEU A 80 -24.92 -1.27 1.92
N PRO A 81 -25.73 -0.32 2.44
CA PRO A 81 -25.67 1.08 2.06
C PRO A 81 -24.25 1.66 2.14
N GLY A 82 -23.87 2.48 1.15
CA GLY A 82 -22.53 3.09 1.05
C GLY A 82 -21.43 2.15 0.52
N TYR A 83 -21.63 0.82 0.49
CA TYR A 83 -20.60 -0.11 0.03
C TYR A 83 -20.26 0.04 -1.46
N GLY A 84 -21.28 0.24 -2.30
CA GLY A 84 -21.09 0.48 -3.73
C GLY A 84 -20.35 1.80 -4.05
N GLU A 85 -20.35 2.74 -3.11
CA GLU A 85 -19.75 4.06 -3.24
C GLU A 85 -18.28 4.11 -2.82
N LEU A 86 -17.78 3.06 -2.15
CA LEU A 86 -16.38 2.97 -1.76
C LEU A 86 -15.46 3.03 -2.98
N ARG A 87 -14.37 3.79 -2.84
CA ARG A 87 -13.30 3.95 -3.83
C ARG A 87 -11.95 3.70 -3.19
N ALA A 88 -10.96 3.42 -4.02
CA ALA A 88 -9.58 3.33 -3.58
C ALA A 88 -9.15 4.62 -2.85
N GLY A 89 -8.53 4.49 -1.68
CA GLY A 89 -8.13 5.60 -0.82
C GLY A 89 -9.19 6.04 0.21
N ASP A 90 -10.38 5.45 0.21
CA ASP A 90 -11.33 5.66 1.31
C ASP A 90 -10.85 4.96 2.59
N SER A 91 -10.86 5.67 3.72
CA SER A 91 -10.65 5.06 5.04
C SER A 91 -12.01 4.67 5.62
N ILE A 92 -12.12 3.43 6.08
CA ILE A 92 -13.37 2.89 6.63
C ILE A 92 -13.16 2.20 7.97
N GLN A 93 -14.22 2.11 8.75
CA GLN A 93 -14.37 1.15 9.84
C GLN A 93 -15.46 0.16 9.45
N VAL A 94 -15.17 -1.13 9.57
CA VAL A 94 -16.08 -2.19 9.13
C VAL A 94 -16.13 -3.31 10.17
N THR A 95 -17.33 -3.84 10.39
CA THR A 95 -17.59 -4.98 11.29
C THR A 95 -18.31 -6.07 10.51
N GLY A 96 -17.87 -7.31 10.68
CA GLY A 96 -18.49 -8.46 10.03
C GLY A 96 -17.84 -9.77 10.45
N GLN A 97 -18.38 -10.86 9.91
CA GLN A 97 -17.88 -12.21 10.17
C GLN A 97 -16.82 -12.59 9.13
N LEU A 98 -15.70 -13.17 9.59
CA LEU A 98 -14.69 -13.74 8.70
C LEU A 98 -15.14 -15.10 8.16
N LYS A 99 -14.82 -15.40 6.90
CA LYS A 99 -15.01 -16.71 6.28
C LYS A 99 -13.90 -16.97 5.25
N ALA A 100 -13.62 -18.24 4.99
CA ALA A 100 -12.76 -18.63 3.88
C ALA A 100 -13.63 -18.98 2.66
N TYR A 101 -13.32 -18.42 1.50
CA TYR A 101 -14.03 -18.69 0.25
C TYR A 101 -13.05 -18.90 -0.90
N ASN A 102 -12.97 -20.14 -1.41
CA ASN A 102 -12.00 -20.54 -2.44
C ASN A 102 -10.54 -20.14 -2.08
N GLY A 103 -10.14 -20.40 -0.84
CA GLY A 103 -8.83 -20.00 -0.31
C GLY A 103 -8.85 -18.62 0.34
N LEU A 104 -9.52 -17.63 -0.28
CA LEU A 104 -9.50 -16.24 0.17
C LEU A 104 -10.15 -16.06 1.55
N LEU A 105 -9.42 -15.46 2.51
CA LEU A 105 -10.02 -14.99 3.74
C LEU A 105 -10.76 -13.67 3.51
N GLU A 106 -12.08 -13.68 3.67
CA GLU A 106 -12.95 -12.52 3.44
C GLU A 106 -13.94 -12.27 4.58
N MET A 107 -14.44 -11.03 4.67
CA MET A 107 -15.51 -10.64 5.58
C MET A 107 -16.86 -10.66 4.86
N ASP A 108 -17.75 -11.57 5.27
CA ASP A 108 -19.13 -11.72 4.78
C ASP A 108 -19.91 -12.66 5.73
N PRO A 109 -21.05 -12.23 6.32
CA PRO A 109 -21.71 -10.94 6.12
C PRO A 109 -21.02 -9.79 6.86
N ILE A 110 -21.16 -8.60 6.29
CA ILE A 110 -20.78 -7.33 6.90
C ILE A 110 -22.02 -6.77 7.62
N THR A 111 -21.88 -6.47 8.91
CA THR A 111 -22.98 -5.98 9.78
C THR A 111 -22.93 -4.48 10.01
N SER A 112 -21.75 -3.85 9.86
CA SER A 112 -21.59 -2.40 9.97
C SER A 112 -20.50 -1.91 9.04
N LEU A 113 -20.74 -0.77 8.38
CA LEU A 113 -19.79 -0.09 7.53
C LEU A 113 -19.90 1.42 7.76
N GLN A 114 -18.78 2.06 8.06
CA GLN A 114 -18.69 3.50 8.19
C GLN A 114 -17.50 4.02 7.37
N LYS A 115 -17.77 4.92 6.41
CA LYS A 115 -16.71 5.70 5.78
C LYS A 115 -16.27 6.84 6.70
N LEU A 116 -14.97 7.01 6.86
CA LEU A 116 -14.35 7.93 7.81
C LEU A 116 -13.67 9.09 7.10
N ALA A 117 -12.96 8.80 6.00
CA ALA A 117 -12.21 9.76 5.22
C ALA A 117 -12.06 9.28 3.78
N THR A 118 -11.56 10.15 2.91
CA THR A 118 -11.21 9.84 1.51
C THR A 118 -9.80 10.35 1.18
N GLY A 119 -9.26 9.97 0.04
CA GLY A 119 -7.97 10.46 -0.46
C GLY A 119 -6.73 9.97 0.29
N GLN A 120 -6.84 8.86 1.03
CA GLN A 120 -5.66 8.25 1.66
C GLN A 120 -4.71 7.71 0.59
N ARG A 121 -3.41 7.90 0.81
CA ARG A 121 -2.38 7.33 -0.06
C ARG A 121 -2.37 5.81 0.09
N LEU A 122 -2.28 5.12 -1.04
CA LEU A 122 -2.10 3.68 -1.05
C LEU A 122 -0.62 3.34 -0.95
N HIS A 123 -0.31 2.37 -0.08
CA HIS A 123 1.04 1.89 0.14
C HIS A 123 1.15 0.49 -0.46
N ALA A 124 1.89 0.36 -1.56
CA ALA A 124 2.12 -0.92 -2.21
C ALA A 124 3.43 -1.54 -1.72
N VAL A 125 3.42 -2.85 -1.48
CA VAL A 125 4.65 -3.62 -1.31
C VAL A 125 5.35 -3.69 -2.66
N GLN A 126 6.56 -3.13 -2.73
CA GLN A 126 7.37 -3.12 -3.95
C GLN A 126 8.08 -4.47 -4.08
N VAL A 127 7.92 -5.13 -5.22
CA VAL A 127 8.49 -6.47 -5.45
C VAL A 127 9.15 -6.48 -6.84
N PRO A 128 10.45 -6.73 -6.95
CA PRO A 128 11.09 -6.94 -8.25
C PRO A 128 10.46 -8.13 -8.99
N VAL A 129 10.30 -8.05 -10.32
CA VAL A 129 9.62 -9.10 -11.10
C VAL A 129 10.27 -10.48 -10.94
N GLU A 130 11.59 -10.55 -10.76
CA GLU A 130 12.31 -11.80 -10.50
C GLU A 130 11.95 -12.47 -9.16
N GLN A 131 11.35 -11.72 -8.23
CA GLN A 131 10.86 -12.21 -6.94
C GLN A 131 9.33 -12.37 -6.91
N ALA A 132 8.65 -12.10 -8.03
CA ALA A 132 7.18 -12.11 -8.09
C ALA A 132 6.61 -13.44 -7.60
N THR A 133 7.07 -14.58 -8.13
CA THR A 133 6.55 -15.90 -7.71
C THR A 133 6.64 -16.15 -6.20
N ALA A 134 7.70 -15.68 -5.53
CA ALA A 134 7.85 -15.85 -4.08
C ALA A 134 6.89 -14.94 -3.29
N ALA A 135 6.60 -13.74 -3.81
CA ALA A 135 5.67 -12.79 -3.18
C ALA A 135 4.20 -13.19 -3.31
N PHE A 136 3.86 -14.12 -4.22
CA PHE A 136 2.52 -14.65 -4.42
C PHE A 136 2.23 -15.72 -3.35
N ALA A 137 2.04 -15.25 -2.12
CA ALA A 137 1.95 -16.06 -0.92
C ALA A 137 0.93 -15.48 0.07
N GLU A 138 0.56 -16.31 1.06
CA GLU A 138 -0.44 -15.99 2.09
C GLU A 138 -0.16 -14.70 2.86
N GLU A 139 1.12 -14.44 3.14
CA GLU A 139 1.56 -13.21 3.81
C GLU A 139 1.18 -11.92 3.06
N ASN A 140 0.95 -12.02 1.75
CA ASN A 140 0.57 -10.92 0.90
C ASN A 140 -0.91 -10.93 0.53
N GLU A 141 -1.69 -11.93 0.96
CA GLU A 141 -3.11 -12.01 0.64
C GLU A 141 -3.84 -10.72 1.02
N SER A 142 -4.64 -10.22 0.07
CA SER A 142 -5.41 -8.98 0.11
C SER A 142 -4.61 -7.68 0.22
N ARG A 143 -3.27 -7.70 0.08
CA ARG A 143 -2.42 -6.51 0.09
C ARG A 143 -2.22 -5.94 -1.32
N LEU A 144 -1.98 -4.64 -1.40
CA LEU A 144 -1.55 -3.98 -2.64
C LEU A 144 -0.06 -4.26 -2.88
N LEU A 145 0.26 -4.83 -4.03
CA LEU A 145 1.63 -5.04 -4.51
C LEU A 145 1.90 -4.19 -5.75
N GLU A 146 3.16 -3.82 -5.94
CA GLU A 146 3.68 -3.22 -7.17
C GLU A 146 4.86 -4.05 -7.65
N ILE A 147 4.63 -4.84 -8.70
CA ILE A 147 5.65 -5.67 -9.33
C ILE A 147 6.47 -4.79 -10.27
N LYS A 148 7.77 -4.69 -10.03
CA LYS A 148 8.68 -3.75 -10.69
C LYS A 148 9.38 -4.37 -11.88
N GLY A 149 9.47 -3.62 -12.97
CA GLY A 149 10.31 -3.99 -14.13
C GLY A 149 9.79 -5.14 -14.97
N VAL A 150 8.46 -5.34 -15.01
CA VAL A 150 7.82 -6.31 -15.90
C VAL A 150 8.10 -5.93 -17.34
N SER A 151 8.55 -6.88 -18.16
CA SER A 151 8.88 -6.67 -19.57
C SER A 151 7.73 -7.02 -20.51
N HIS A 152 6.91 -8.01 -20.16
CA HIS A 152 5.77 -8.44 -20.95
C HIS A 152 4.75 -9.24 -20.13
N LEU A 153 3.55 -9.39 -20.71
CA LEU A 153 2.55 -10.36 -20.25
C LEU A 153 2.46 -11.51 -21.26
N ALA A 154 2.41 -12.74 -20.77
CA ALA A 154 2.10 -13.91 -21.59
C ALA A 154 0.74 -14.50 -21.20
N ASN A 155 0.05 -15.17 -22.12
CA ASN A 155 -1.08 -16.01 -21.73
C ASN A 155 -0.59 -17.27 -21.00
N THR A 156 -1.51 -18.05 -20.41
CA THR A 156 -1.16 -19.27 -19.66
C THR A 156 -0.55 -20.38 -20.52
N ALA A 157 -0.60 -20.26 -21.85
CA ALA A 157 0.10 -21.15 -22.79
C ALA A 157 1.52 -20.64 -23.14
N GLY A 158 1.97 -19.53 -22.54
CA GLY A 158 3.30 -18.96 -22.74
C GLY A 158 3.44 -18.05 -23.97
N ASN A 159 2.35 -17.78 -24.70
CA ASN A 159 2.41 -16.88 -25.85
C ASN A 159 2.26 -15.42 -25.41
N PRO A 160 2.95 -14.44 -26.04
CA PRO A 160 2.77 -13.03 -25.74
C PRO A 160 1.30 -12.61 -25.79
N ALA A 161 0.85 -11.89 -24.76
CA ALA A 161 -0.50 -11.36 -24.70
C ALA A 161 -0.60 -10.10 -25.57
N THR A 162 -1.42 -10.17 -26.61
CA THR A 162 -1.67 -9.02 -27.51
C THR A 162 -2.93 -8.25 -27.15
N ARG A 163 -3.79 -8.83 -26.30
CA ARG A 163 -5.03 -8.21 -25.82
C ARG A 163 -5.45 -8.82 -24.48
N LEU A 164 -5.89 -7.97 -23.56
CA LEU A 164 -6.39 -8.37 -22.26
C LEU A 164 -7.88 -8.71 -22.34
N ALA A 165 -8.25 -9.93 -21.97
CA ALA A 165 -9.62 -10.42 -22.00
C ALA A 165 -10.25 -10.36 -20.60
N ALA A 166 -11.55 -10.10 -20.57
CA ALA A 166 -12.33 -10.24 -19.34
C ALA A 166 -12.22 -11.67 -18.81
N ASN A 167 -12.10 -11.78 -17.48
CA ASN A 167 -12.07 -13.07 -16.82
C ASN A 167 -10.89 -13.99 -17.21
N ALA A 168 -9.79 -13.44 -17.74
CA ALA A 168 -8.59 -14.19 -18.11
C ALA A 168 -7.40 -14.04 -17.13
N ASN A 169 -6.47 -14.98 -17.24
CA ASN A 169 -5.19 -15.04 -16.51
C ASN A 169 -4.02 -14.84 -17.48
N TYR A 170 -2.99 -14.16 -16.99
CA TYR A 170 -1.75 -13.87 -17.69
C TYR A 170 -0.55 -14.12 -16.77
N LEU A 171 0.61 -14.40 -17.33
CA LEU A 171 1.86 -14.60 -16.61
C LEU A 171 2.69 -13.32 -16.66
N LEU A 172 3.15 -12.84 -15.51
CA LEU A 172 4.14 -11.76 -15.43
C LEU A 172 5.49 -12.30 -15.91
N ASP A 173 6.04 -11.73 -16.98
CA ASP A 173 7.28 -12.19 -17.63
C ASP A 173 7.30 -13.70 -17.93
N GLY A 174 6.13 -14.28 -18.25
CA GLY A 174 6.00 -15.70 -18.54
C GLY A 174 6.18 -16.63 -17.33
N GLN A 175 6.31 -16.09 -16.11
CA GLN A 175 6.51 -16.90 -14.90
C GLN A 175 5.22 -17.66 -14.51
N PRO A 176 5.22 -19.00 -14.48
CA PRO A 176 4.03 -19.79 -14.16
C PRO A 176 3.44 -19.52 -12.77
N GLY A 177 4.26 -19.06 -11.81
CA GLY A 177 3.86 -18.77 -10.43
C GLY A 177 3.40 -17.34 -10.17
N ALA A 178 3.44 -16.45 -11.17
CA ALA A 178 3.11 -15.03 -11.03
C ALA A 178 1.93 -14.64 -11.94
N LEU A 179 0.72 -15.05 -11.53
CA LEU A 179 -0.51 -14.86 -12.31
C LEU A 179 -1.09 -13.44 -12.15
N LEU A 180 -1.17 -12.69 -13.24
CA LEU A 180 -2.00 -11.49 -13.35
C LEU A 180 -3.43 -11.87 -13.77
N ARG A 181 -4.43 -11.42 -13.03
CA ARG A 181 -5.85 -11.68 -13.29
C ARG A 181 -6.59 -10.42 -13.71
N VAL A 182 -7.16 -10.42 -14.92
CA VAL A 182 -7.99 -9.31 -15.41
C VAL A 182 -9.45 -9.51 -15.00
N GLY A 183 -9.92 -8.73 -14.02
CA GLY A 183 -11.30 -8.76 -13.54
C GLY A 183 -12.31 -8.37 -14.62
N ALA A 184 -13.43 -9.10 -14.71
CA ALA A 184 -14.46 -8.84 -15.72
C ALA A 184 -15.16 -7.48 -15.56
N ALA A 185 -15.11 -6.88 -14.37
CA ALA A 185 -15.68 -5.56 -14.08
C ALA A 185 -14.73 -4.40 -14.43
N SER A 186 -13.47 -4.66 -14.80
CA SER A 186 -12.50 -3.63 -15.19
C SER A 186 -12.73 -3.21 -16.64
N THR A 187 -13.86 -2.57 -16.91
CA THR A 187 -14.32 -2.15 -18.24
C THR A 187 -14.36 -0.63 -18.39
N GLY A 188 -14.70 -0.16 -19.58
CA GLY A 188 -14.78 1.26 -19.91
C GLY A 188 -13.43 1.90 -20.22
N PRO A 189 -13.36 3.23 -20.35
CA PRO A 189 -12.18 3.94 -20.86
C PRO A 189 -10.89 3.75 -20.05
N ASN A 190 -11.03 3.47 -18.75
CA ASN A 190 -9.92 3.25 -17.83
C ASN A 190 -9.77 1.77 -17.44
N GLY A 191 -10.65 0.90 -17.95
CA GLY A 191 -10.64 -0.53 -17.65
C GLY A 191 -9.49 -1.26 -18.35
N LEU A 192 -9.18 -2.46 -17.87
CA LEU A 192 -8.16 -3.33 -18.45
C LEU A 192 -8.71 -4.22 -19.55
N VAL A 193 -10.00 -4.56 -19.49
CA VAL A 193 -10.65 -5.39 -20.50
C VAL A 193 -10.51 -4.72 -21.85
N ASP A 194 -10.13 -5.51 -22.85
CA ASP A 194 -10.01 -5.13 -24.25
C ASP A 194 -8.84 -4.21 -24.58
N THR A 195 -7.96 -3.93 -23.61
CA THR A 195 -6.74 -3.14 -23.81
C THR A 195 -5.57 -3.99 -24.28
N THR A 196 -4.57 -3.33 -24.88
CA THR A 196 -3.28 -3.94 -25.23
C THR A 196 -2.31 -3.77 -24.07
N PRO A 197 -1.65 -4.84 -23.59
CA PRO A 197 -0.57 -4.70 -22.61
C PRO A 197 0.56 -3.77 -23.12
N PRO A 198 1.28 -3.06 -22.24
CA PRO A 198 2.45 -2.31 -22.65
C PRO A 198 3.48 -3.18 -23.38
N THR A 199 4.09 -2.62 -24.40
CA THR A 199 5.17 -3.25 -25.19
C THR A 199 6.24 -2.22 -25.51
N GLY A 200 7.47 -2.67 -25.74
CA GLY A 200 8.59 -1.81 -26.15
C GLY A 200 9.32 -1.09 -25.00
N GLU A 201 8.83 -1.19 -23.77
CA GLU A 201 9.53 -0.77 -22.54
C GLU A 201 9.12 -1.69 -21.37
N THR A 202 9.93 -1.71 -20.31
CA THR A 202 9.51 -2.32 -19.05
C THR A 202 8.49 -1.43 -18.34
N PHE A 203 7.58 -2.02 -17.59
CA PHE A 203 6.53 -1.35 -16.84
C PHE A 203 6.37 -1.99 -15.48
N ASP A 204 5.74 -1.28 -14.55
CA ASP A 204 5.37 -1.88 -13.27
C ASP A 204 3.91 -2.29 -13.28
N VAL A 205 3.55 -3.29 -12.50
CA VAL A 205 2.17 -3.77 -12.36
C VAL A 205 1.73 -3.59 -10.92
N ARG A 206 0.77 -2.70 -10.70
CA ARG A 206 0.08 -2.59 -9.42
C ARG A 206 -1.10 -3.53 -9.40
N GLY A 207 -1.36 -4.16 -8.26
CA GLY A 207 -2.54 -4.99 -8.11
C GLY A 207 -2.72 -5.50 -6.71
N VAL A 208 -3.93 -5.92 -6.41
CA VAL A 208 -4.23 -6.55 -5.12
C VAL A 208 -3.93 -8.04 -5.24
N MET A 209 -3.13 -8.57 -4.32
CA MET A 209 -2.85 -10.00 -4.26
C MET A 209 -4.09 -10.74 -3.74
N SER A 210 -4.82 -11.40 -4.63
CA SER A 210 -5.99 -12.22 -4.30
C SER A 210 -5.62 -13.70 -4.30
N GLN A 211 -6.59 -14.52 -3.91
CA GLN A 211 -6.53 -15.96 -4.00
C GLN A 211 -7.82 -16.50 -4.62
N PHE A 212 -7.68 -17.45 -5.53
CA PHE A 212 -8.79 -18.27 -6.00
C PHE A 212 -8.32 -19.71 -6.21
N ALA A 213 -8.44 -20.50 -5.14
CA ALA A 213 -8.12 -21.91 -5.09
C ALA A 213 -9.30 -22.68 -4.47
N PRO A 214 -10.20 -23.26 -5.29
CA PRO A 214 -11.30 -24.11 -4.81
C PRO A 214 -10.88 -25.36 -3.98
N GLY A 215 -9.60 -25.55 -3.68
CA GLY A 215 -9.04 -26.57 -2.78
C GLY A 215 -8.28 -26.01 -1.57
N GLY A 216 -8.31 -24.70 -1.34
CA GLY A 216 -7.88 -24.04 -0.10
C GLY A 216 -6.41 -23.60 0.00
N SER A 217 -5.54 -23.93 -0.95
CA SER A 217 -4.13 -23.48 -0.94
C SER A 217 -3.63 -23.12 -2.33
N GLY A 218 -2.69 -22.17 -2.41
CA GLY A 218 -2.14 -21.66 -3.66
C GLY A 218 -3.15 -20.83 -4.45
N GLY A 219 -3.04 -20.79 -5.78
CA GLY A 219 -3.98 -20.05 -6.63
C GLY A 219 -3.96 -18.54 -6.41
N TYR A 220 -2.84 -18.01 -5.93
CA TYR A 220 -2.62 -16.57 -5.78
C TYR A 220 -2.57 -15.89 -7.13
N GLN A 221 -3.15 -14.69 -7.20
CA GLN A 221 -3.29 -13.93 -8.42
C GLN A 221 -3.17 -12.44 -8.08
N LEU A 222 -2.36 -11.71 -8.82
CA LEU A 222 -2.33 -10.26 -8.74
C LEU A 222 -3.48 -9.68 -9.57
N LEU A 223 -4.34 -8.86 -8.97
CA LEU A 223 -5.47 -8.23 -9.63
C LEU A 223 -5.21 -6.73 -9.79
N PRO A 224 -4.69 -6.28 -10.94
CA PRO A 224 -4.75 -4.88 -11.33
C PRO A 224 -6.21 -4.44 -11.44
N ARG A 225 -6.47 -3.19 -11.09
CA ARG A 225 -7.83 -2.63 -11.01
C ARG A 225 -8.21 -1.97 -12.32
N LEU A 226 -7.32 -1.14 -12.86
CA LEU A 226 -7.52 -0.29 -14.03
C LEU A 226 -6.27 -0.29 -14.92
N ALA A 227 -6.37 0.21 -16.14
CA ALA A 227 -5.22 0.34 -17.06
C ALA A 227 -4.07 1.17 -16.45
N THR A 228 -4.39 2.13 -15.57
CA THR A 228 -3.40 2.94 -14.83
C THR A 228 -2.56 2.13 -13.83
N ASP A 229 -2.92 0.88 -13.55
CA ASP A 229 -2.09 -0.01 -12.75
C ASP A 229 -0.97 -0.68 -13.58
N LEU A 230 -0.99 -0.58 -14.91
CA LEU A 230 0.14 -0.89 -15.77
C LEU A 230 0.97 0.39 -15.96
N VAL A 231 1.96 0.60 -15.09
CA VAL A 231 2.69 1.85 -14.96
C VAL A 231 3.87 1.90 -15.92
N THR A 232 3.69 2.65 -17.00
CA THR A 232 4.67 2.81 -18.08
C THR A 232 5.43 4.14 -17.97
N GLY A 233 6.54 4.27 -18.72
CA GLY A 233 7.23 5.54 -18.89
C GLY A 233 6.62 6.38 -20.01
N ASN A 234 6.00 5.75 -21.03
CA ASN A 234 5.50 6.39 -22.24
C ASN A 234 6.55 7.32 -22.88
N GLY A 235 7.81 6.88 -22.87
CA GLY A 235 8.96 7.66 -23.34
C GLY A 235 9.44 8.76 -22.38
N SER A 236 8.72 9.09 -21.30
CA SER A 236 9.16 9.99 -20.23
C SER A 236 10.26 9.34 -19.39
N PRO A 237 11.25 10.09 -18.86
CA PRO A 237 12.38 9.53 -18.12
C PRO A 237 11.98 9.17 -16.68
N ARG A 238 11.12 8.15 -16.58
CA ARG A 238 10.56 7.62 -15.35
C ARG A 238 11.67 7.08 -14.44
N LEU A 239 11.75 7.54 -13.20
CA LEU A 239 12.74 7.05 -12.24
C LEU A 239 12.47 5.58 -11.88
N THR A 240 13.51 4.76 -11.91
CA THR A 240 13.40 3.32 -11.61
C THR A 240 13.81 2.99 -10.18
N GLU A 241 14.51 3.90 -9.51
CA GLU A 241 15.06 3.75 -8.16
C GLU A 241 15.09 5.10 -7.41
N GLU A 242 15.23 5.04 -6.08
CA GLU A 242 15.49 6.24 -5.30
C GLU A 242 16.92 6.74 -5.55
N PRO A 243 17.15 8.07 -5.52
CA PRO A 243 18.50 8.62 -5.67
C PRO A 243 19.40 8.21 -4.50
N VAL A 244 20.63 7.81 -4.82
CA VAL A 244 21.64 7.38 -3.85
C VAL A 244 22.79 8.37 -3.85
N ALA A 245 23.27 8.72 -2.65
CA ALA A 245 24.47 9.52 -2.47
C ALA A 245 25.72 8.64 -2.34
N ALA A 246 26.80 9.04 -3.02
CA ALA A 246 28.12 8.42 -3.00
C ALA A 246 29.20 9.49 -2.83
N ASP A 247 30.45 9.06 -2.64
CA ASP A 247 31.63 9.94 -2.55
C ASP A 247 31.46 11.12 -1.59
N ILE A 248 30.90 10.84 -0.40
CA ILE A 248 30.56 11.86 0.58
C ILE A 248 31.84 12.46 1.20
N THR A 249 32.08 13.73 0.90
CA THR A 249 33.18 14.53 1.43
C THR A 249 32.65 15.60 2.41
N PRO A 250 33.54 16.34 3.11
CA PRO A 250 33.10 17.41 3.98
C PRO A 250 32.45 18.58 3.23
N THR A 251 32.66 18.70 1.92
CA THR A 251 32.20 19.85 1.13
C THR A 251 31.39 19.45 -0.11
N GLY A 252 30.90 18.22 -0.17
CA GLY A 252 30.25 17.70 -1.37
C GLY A 252 29.96 16.21 -1.34
N PHE A 253 29.16 15.76 -2.29
CA PHE A 253 28.85 14.35 -2.52
C PHE A 253 28.37 14.18 -3.97
N THR A 254 28.42 12.95 -4.48
CA THR A 254 27.86 12.59 -5.79
C THR A 254 26.47 12.00 -5.61
N ILE A 255 25.51 12.43 -6.43
CA ILE A 255 24.17 11.84 -6.48
C ILE A 255 24.04 11.02 -7.75
N SER A 256 23.54 9.81 -7.62
CA SER A 256 23.29 8.89 -8.73
C SER A 256 21.87 8.35 -8.68
N TYR A 257 21.27 8.22 -9.85
CA TYR A 257 19.95 7.60 -10.04
C TYR A 257 19.81 7.12 -11.48
N SER A 258 18.82 6.24 -11.72
CA SER A 258 18.52 5.70 -13.03
C SER A 258 17.10 6.03 -13.47
N THR A 259 16.93 6.16 -14.78
CA THR A 259 15.63 6.37 -15.44
C THR A 259 15.40 5.31 -16.51
N LEU A 260 14.12 5.00 -16.75
CA LEU A 260 13.71 4.02 -17.74
C LEU A 260 14.00 4.50 -19.17
N ASN A 261 13.65 5.75 -19.46
CA ASN A 261 13.87 6.37 -20.76
C ASN A 261 14.91 7.50 -20.63
N PRO A 262 15.72 7.78 -21.66
CA PRO A 262 16.74 8.82 -21.57
C PRO A 262 16.15 10.21 -21.26
N GLY A 263 16.77 10.91 -20.31
CA GLY A 263 16.42 12.28 -19.95
C GLY A 263 17.64 13.07 -19.48
N ASP A 264 17.45 14.37 -19.25
CA ASP A 264 18.49 15.21 -18.64
C ASP A 264 18.65 14.91 -17.13
N THR A 265 19.76 15.34 -16.54
CA THR A 265 20.00 15.23 -15.10
C THR A 265 19.67 16.55 -14.43
N ARG A 266 18.78 16.56 -13.43
CA ARG A 266 18.44 17.78 -12.68
C ARG A 266 18.41 17.48 -11.19
N ILE A 267 19.17 18.25 -10.44
CA ILE A 267 19.24 18.15 -8.98
C ILE A 267 18.88 19.50 -8.38
N ARG A 268 17.90 19.50 -7.49
CA ARG A 268 17.58 20.63 -6.62
C ARG A 268 17.94 20.27 -5.19
N TYR A 269 18.62 21.17 -4.48
CA TYR A 269 19.02 20.89 -3.11
C TYR A 269 18.94 22.11 -2.19
N GLY A 270 18.91 21.86 -0.89
CA GLY A 270 18.83 22.88 0.14
C GLY A 270 18.79 22.29 1.55
N LEU A 271 18.82 23.15 2.57
CA LEU A 271 18.80 22.72 3.98
C LEU A 271 17.37 22.45 4.51
N ASN A 272 16.36 22.83 3.74
CA ASN A 272 14.95 22.63 4.08
C ASN A 272 14.29 21.85 2.92
N PRO A 273 13.62 20.71 3.20
CA PRO A 273 13.02 19.86 2.16
C PRO A 273 11.92 20.56 1.35
N LYS A 274 11.34 21.66 1.88
CA LYS A 274 10.32 22.45 1.20
C LYS A 274 10.88 23.65 0.42
N GLU A 275 12.18 23.94 0.57
CA GLU A 275 12.84 25.10 -0.02
C GLU A 275 14.18 24.70 -0.67
N LEU A 276 14.09 23.97 -1.78
CA LEU A 276 15.24 23.57 -2.58
C LEU A 276 15.56 24.66 -3.61
N LYS A 277 16.45 25.57 -3.22
CA LYS A 277 16.81 26.80 -3.97
C LYS A 277 18.00 26.62 -4.90
N GLU A 278 18.91 25.71 -4.56
CA GLU A 278 20.07 25.45 -5.40
C GLU A 278 19.74 24.42 -6.48
N ILE A 279 20.27 24.61 -7.68
CA ILE A 279 19.96 23.79 -8.85
C ILE A 279 21.26 23.45 -9.57
N LYS A 280 21.46 22.19 -9.91
CA LYS A 280 22.52 21.73 -10.78
C LYS A 280 21.93 20.82 -11.87
N THR A 281 22.35 21.02 -13.10
CA THR A 281 21.80 20.28 -14.25
C THR A 281 22.89 19.81 -15.20
N ASP A 282 22.67 18.68 -15.85
CA ASP A 282 23.39 18.22 -17.03
C ASP A 282 22.37 17.93 -18.13
N ALA A 283 22.53 18.55 -19.29
CA ALA A 283 21.58 18.46 -20.39
C ALA A 283 21.72 17.17 -21.23
N ALA A 284 22.79 16.39 -21.03
CA ALA A 284 23.00 15.14 -21.74
C ALA A 284 21.87 14.13 -21.42
N LEU A 285 21.23 13.60 -22.48
CA LEU A 285 20.18 12.61 -22.31
C LEU A 285 20.80 11.24 -22.05
N THR A 286 20.53 10.67 -20.88
CA THR A 286 21.06 9.38 -20.42
C THR A 286 20.02 8.66 -19.58
N THR A 287 20.17 7.35 -19.40
CA THR A 287 19.41 6.54 -18.44
C THR A 287 20.13 6.32 -17.12
N ARG A 288 21.44 6.66 -17.08
CA ARG A 288 22.27 6.61 -15.87
C ARG A 288 22.76 8.02 -15.56
N HIS A 289 22.29 8.57 -14.46
CA HIS A 289 22.57 9.93 -14.06
C HIS A 289 23.59 9.93 -12.92
N SER A 290 24.56 10.84 -12.99
CA SER A 290 25.52 11.05 -11.93
C SER A 290 25.98 12.49 -11.93
N LEU A 291 25.85 13.17 -10.79
CA LEU A 291 26.21 14.58 -10.68
C LEU A 291 26.78 14.90 -9.29
N THR A 292 28.00 15.43 -9.27
CA THR A 292 28.68 15.81 -8.03
C THR A 292 28.24 17.20 -7.57
N LEU A 293 27.81 17.33 -6.32
CA LEU A 293 27.59 18.61 -5.65
C LEU A 293 28.83 19.00 -4.85
N THR A 294 29.21 20.28 -4.90
CA THR A 294 30.45 20.81 -4.30
C THR A 294 30.18 22.15 -3.62
N GLY A 295 31.06 22.57 -2.71
CA GLY A 295 30.91 23.85 -2.00
C GLY A 295 29.89 23.79 -0.86
N LEU A 296 29.54 22.59 -0.41
CA LEU A 296 28.60 22.38 0.68
C LEU A 296 29.27 22.60 2.04
N LEU A 297 28.46 22.88 3.06
CA LEU A 297 28.93 22.96 4.45
C LEU A 297 29.19 21.56 5.01
N SER A 298 30.23 21.41 5.83
CA SER A 298 30.58 20.14 6.48
C SER A 298 29.63 19.76 7.60
N GLY A 299 29.43 18.46 7.83
CA GLY A 299 28.56 17.93 8.88
C GLY A 299 27.12 18.42 8.77
N THR A 300 26.65 18.72 7.55
CA THR A 300 25.37 19.38 7.31
C THR A 300 24.48 18.46 6.48
N THR A 301 23.22 18.31 6.90
CA THR A 301 22.20 17.57 6.15
C THR A 301 21.57 18.46 5.10
N TYR A 302 21.67 18.04 3.84
CA TYR A 302 21.00 18.61 2.70
C TYR A 302 19.84 17.69 2.28
N TYR A 303 18.77 18.28 1.78
CA TYR A 303 17.68 17.57 1.11
C TYR A 303 17.88 17.71 -0.39
N VAL A 304 17.79 16.60 -1.11
CA VAL A 304 18.10 16.51 -2.53
C VAL A 304 16.90 15.95 -3.29
N GLU A 305 16.33 16.75 -4.18
CA GLU A 305 15.30 16.35 -5.14
C GLU A 305 15.96 16.12 -6.49
N VAL A 306 15.78 14.93 -7.05
CA VAL A 306 16.20 14.62 -8.41
C VAL A 306 15.00 14.65 -9.35
N SER A 307 15.23 15.13 -10.56
CA SER A 307 14.27 15.03 -11.65
C SER A 307 14.99 14.77 -12.96
N SER A 308 14.27 14.20 -13.92
CA SER A 308 14.76 14.04 -15.27
C SER A 308 13.68 14.47 -16.25
N ARG A 309 14.10 15.13 -17.33
CA ARG A 309 13.21 15.63 -18.37
C ARG A 309 13.70 15.27 -19.76
N ASN A 310 12.75 14.96 -20.64
CA ASN A 310 12.95 14.91 -22.07
C ASN A 310 11.75 15.53 -22.81
N ALA A 311 11.63 15.26 -24.11
CA ALA A 311 10.53 15.78 -24.94
C ALA A 311 9.15 15.18 -24.58
N ALA A 312 9.12 13.95 -24.05
CA ALA A 312 7.87 13.26 -23.69
C ALA A 312 7.35 13.68 -22.30
N GLY A 313 8.23 14.11 -21.38
CA GLY A 313 7.79 14.53 -20.06
C GLY A 313 8.90 14.80 -19.07
N THR A 314 8.52 14.88 -17.80
CA THR A 314 9.41 15.02 -16.65
C THR A 314 8.93 14.09 -15.54
N ASP A 315 9.88 13.48 -14.85
CA ASP A 315 9.59 12.74 -13.62
C ASP A 315 10.51 13.24 -12.50
N THR A 316 9.99 13.24 -11.28
CA THR A 316 10.62 13.85 -10.10
C THR A 316 10.43 12.94 -8.90
N ALA A 317 11.54 12.59 -8.23
CA ALA A 317 11.49 11.89 -6.95
C ALA A 317 11.24 12.85 -5.79
N ALA A 318 10.72 12.32 -4.69
CA ALA A 318 10.66 13.07 -3.44
C ALA A 318 12.08 13.40 -2.93
N PRO A 319 12.27 14.52 -2.20
CA PRO A 319 13.57 14.87 -1.67
C PRO A 319 14.11 13.84 -0.67
N VAL A 320 15.36 13.41 -0.83
CA VAL A 320 16.06 12.51 0.10
C VAL A 320 17.08 13.28 0.96
N PRO A 321 17.25 12.93 2.25
CA PRO A 321 18.26 13.54 3.09
C PRO A 321 19.65 12.95 2.84
N VAL A 322 20.66 13.81 2.68
CA VAL A 322 22.07 13.44 2.49
C VAL A 322 22.93 14.34 3.37
N SER A 323 23.80 13.74 4.19
CA SER A 323 24.67 14.51 5.08
C SER A 323 26.11 14.51 4.57
N THR A 324 26.73 15.68 4.49
CA THR A 324 28.18 15.79 4.27
C THR A 324 28.94 15.23 5.46
N SER A 325 30.16 14.74 5.23
CA SER A 325 31.00 14.28 6.33
C SER A 325 31.54 15.45 7.16
N GLY A 326 32.03 15.16 8.37
CA GLY A 326 32.67 16.18 9.21
C GLY A 326 34.00 16.66 8.60
N ALA A 327 34.37 17.91 8.84
CA ALA A 327 35.71 18.40 8.50
C ALA A 327 36.77 17.61 9.28
N ARG A 328 37.90 17.28 8.64
CA ARG A 328 39.05 16.73 9.38
C ARG A 328 39.54 17.77 10.38
N ALA A 329 39.68 17.38 11.64
CA ALA A 329 40.36 18.23 12.61
C ALA A 329 41.81 18.44 12.13
N ASN A 330 42.25 19.70 12.03
CA ASN A 330 43.65 19.98 11.77
C ASN A 330 44.48 19.38 12.91
N ALA A 331 45.30 18.38 12.60
CA ALA A 331 46.32 17.90 13.52
C ALA A 331 47.24 19.09 13.82
N LYS A 332 47.18 19.58 15.05
CA LYS A 332 48.16 20.57 15.53
C LYS A 332 49.50 19.83 15.65
N ASN A 333 50.48 20.22 14.83
CA ASN A 333 51.89 19.89 15.04
C ASN A 333 52.40 20.53 16.33
#